data_AF-A0A4D4JDF4-F1
#
_entry.id   AF-A0A4D4JDF4-F1
#
_cell.length_a   1.000
_cell.length_b   1.000
_cell.length_c   1.000
_cell.angle_alpha   90.00
_cell.angle_beta   90.00
_cell.angle_gamma   90.00
#
_symmetry.space_group_name_H-M   'P 1'
#
loop_
_entity.id
_entity.type
_entity.pdbx_description
1 polymer ?
#
loop_
_entity_poly.entity_id
_entity_poly.type
_entity_poly.pdbx_seq_one_letter_code
_entity_poly.pdbx_strand_id
1 'polypeptide(L)'
;MTGWNIEPAGVQGVVDRARAQSEEFEAQMKSLDTALQGAASASRSPIVAGALEGLANAERKQIQFVFTRVGACINAAVRATNYYVQGDLRMAAHAQAAAASAPQPAPLLPGSRSPIPPGAMARRAK
;
A
#
# COMPACT_ATOMS: atom_id res chain seq x y z
N MET A 1 23.22 21.83 -8.24
CA MET A 1 21.99 21.75 -9.05
C MET A 1 21.02 20.88 -8.29
N THR A 2 19.83 21.38 -7.97
CA THR A 2 18.83 20.55 -7.30
C THR A 2 18.39 19.48 -8.29
N GLY A 3 18.50 18.20 -7.93
CA GLY A 3 18.24 17.06 -8.84
C GLY A 3 16.77 16.91 -9.26
N TRP A 4 15.96 17.94 -9.06
CA TRP A 4 14.55 17.98 -9.38
C TRP A 4 14.36 18.51 -10.80
N ASN A 5 13.99 17.63 -11.71
CA ASN A 5 13.47 17.98 -13.03
C ASN A 5 12.09 17.33 -13.15
N ILE A 6 11.06 18.02 -12.64
CA ILE A 6 9.68 17.54 -12.68
C ILE A 6 8.84 18.44 -13.58
N GLU A 7 7.93 17.82 -14.33
CA GLU A 7 6.89 18.52 -15.08
C GLU A 7 5.59 18.48 -14.26
N PRO A 8 5.15 19.59 -13.64
CA PRO A 8 3.99 19.58 -12.74
C PRO A 8 2.72 19.03 -13.39
N ALA A 9 2.47 19.35 -14.66
CA ALA A 9 1.35 18.83 -15.42
C ALA A 9 1.45 17.30 -15.63
N GLY A 10 2.64 16.79 -15.93
CA GLY A 10 2.91 15.37 -16.05
C GLY A 10 2.66 14.61 -14.73
N VAL A 11 3.10 15.18 -13.60
CA VAL A 11 2.84 14.60 -12.27
C VAL A 11 1.35 14.58 -11.96
N GLN A 12 0.64 15.67 -12.25
CA GLN A 12 -0.81 15.75 -12.04
C GLN A 12 -1.54 14.66 -12.84
N GLY A 13 -1.18 14.44 -14.11
CA GLY A 13 -1.75 13.37 -14.91
C GLY A 13 -1.51 11.96 -14.35
N VAL A 14 -0.34 11.69 -13.75
CA VAL A 14 -0.08 10.42 -13.06
C VAL A 14 -0.91 10.28 -11.79
N VAL A 15 -0.99 11.35 -10.99
CA VAL A 15 -1.78 11.38 -9.75
C VAL A 15 -3.26 11.11 -10.03
N ASP A 16 -3.82 11.73 -11.07
CA ASP A 16 -5.24 11.58 -11.38
C ASP A 16 -5.57 10.16 -11.86
N ARG A 17 -4.69 9.53 -12.64
CA ARG A 17 -4.84 8.11 -12.99
C ARG A 17 -4.77 7.20 -11.76
N ALA A 18 -3.86 7.47 -10.84
CA ALA A 18 -3.74 6.71 -9.60
C ALA A 18 -4.99 6.87 -8.71
N ARG A 19 -5.56 8.08 -8.64
CA ARG A 19 -6.83 8.34 -7.93
C ARG A 19 -8.00 7.59 -8.56
N ALA A 20 -8.15 7.65 -9.88
CA ALA A 20 -9.22 6.95 -10.59
C ALA A 20 -9.19 5.43 -10.30
N GLN A 21 -8.00 4.80 -10.33
CA GLN A 21 -7.87 3.39 -9.95
C GLN A 21 -8.17 3.14 -8.47
N SER A 22 -7.85 4.11 -7.60
CA SER A 22 -8.10 3.97 -6.17
C SER A 22 -9.58 4.04 -5.81
N GLU A 23 -10.39 4.74 -6.61
CA GLU A 23 -11.84 4.83 -6.42
C GLU A 23 -12.54 3.48 -6.66
N GLU A 24 -12.00 2.63 -7.54
CA GLU A 24 -12.55 1.30 -7.83
C GLU A 24 -12.41 0.31 -6.67
N PHE A 25 -11.50 0.58 -5.73
CA PHE A 25 -11.21 -0.35 -4.65
C PHE A 25 -12.38 -0.61 -3.71
N GLU A 26 -13.21 0.40 -3.44
CA GLU A 26 -14.39 0.22 -2.59
C GLU A 26 -15.39 -0.75 -3.26
N ALA A 27 -15.56 -0.63 -4.57
CA ALA A 27 -16.41 -1.54 -5.34
C ALA A 27 -15.84 -2.97 -5.34
N GLN A 28 -14.52 -3.13 -5.49
CA GLN A 28 -13.88 -4.44 -5.43
C GLN A 28 -14.00 -5.08 -4.04
N MET A 29 -13.89 -4.32 -2.96
CA MET A 29 -14.13 -4.83 -1.60
C MET A 29 -15.57 -5.32 -1.41
N LYS A 30 -16.56 -4.56 -1.87
CA LYS A 30 -17.97 -4.97 -1.82
C LYS A 30 -18.20 -6.25 -2.63
N SER A 31 -17.56 -6.36 -3.80
CA SER A 31 -17.61 -7.57 -4.62
C SER A 31 -17.00 -8.77 -3.91
N LEU A 32 -15.86 -8.60 -3.23
CA LEU A 32 -15.21 -9.64 -2.46
C LEU A 32 -16.09 -10.11 -1.29
N ASP A 33 -16.64 -9.18 -0.50
CA ASP A 33 -17.54 -9.51 0.62
C ASP A 33 -18.78 -10.28 0.13
N THR A 34 -19.36 -9.87 -1.00
CA THR A 34 -20.50 -10.56 -1.63
C THR A 34 -20.12 -11.98 -2.06
N ALA A 35 -18.96 -12.15 -2.70
CA ALA A 35 -18.48 -13.46 -3.14
C ALA A 35 -18.23 -14.40 -1.96
N LEU A 36 -17.64 -13.89 -0.86
CA LEU A 36 -17.39 -14.67 0.35
C LEU A 36 -18.70 -15.11 1.03
N GLN A 37 -19.69 -14.23 1.13
CA GLN A 37 -21.02 -14.57 1.65
C GLN A 37 -21.74 -15.60 0.78
N GLY A 38 -21.65 -15.46 -0.55
CA GLY A 38 -22.20 -16.40 -1.51
C GLY A 38 -21.55 -17.78 -1.38
N ALA A 39 -20.23 -17.85 -1.29
CA ALA A 39 -19.48 -19.08 -1.12
C ALA A 39 -19.79 -19.77 0.23
N ALA A 40 -19.87 -19.01 1.31
CA ALA A 40 -20.25 -19.53 2.63
C ALA A 40 -21.65 -20.17 2.58
N SER A 41 -22.62 -19.49 1.97
CA SER A 41 -24.00 -19.98 1.84
C SER A 41 -24.08 -21.23 0.95
N ALA A 42 -23.37 -21.22 -0.19
CA ALA A 42 -23.35 -22.34 -1.12
C ALA A 42 -22.67 -23.59 -0.54
N SER A 43 -21.68 -23.41 0.34
CA SER A 43 -20.94 -24.53 0.95
C SER A 43 -21.82 -25.45 1.81
N ARG A 44 -22.93 -24.93 2.34
CA ARG A 44 -23.80 -25.62 3.31
C ARG A 44 -23.04 -26.24 4.49
N SER A 45 -21.87 -25.69 4.81
CA SER A 45 -20.98 -26.21 5.85
C SER A 45 -20.62 -25.10 6.83
N PRO A 46 -20.97 -25.23 8.12
CA PRO A 46 -20.63 -24.21 9.11
C PRO A 46 -19.12 -24.07 9.30
N ILE A 47 -18.34 -25.13 9.05
CA ILE A 47 -16.88 -25.11 9.12
C ILE A 47 -16.30 -24.28 7.98
N VAL A 48 -16.81 -24.47 6.75
CA VAL A 48 -16.36 -23.69 5.59
C VAL A 48 -16.77 -22.23 5.71
N ALA A 49 -18.00 -21.97 6.18
CA ALA A 49 -18.47 -20.62 6.44
C ALA A 49 -17.57 -19.90 7.47
N GLY A 50 -17.26 -20.55 8.60
CA GLY A 50 -16.36 -20.00 9.61
C GLY A 50 -14.92 -19.77 9.10
N ALA A 51 -14.41 -20.65 8.23
CA ALA A 51 -13.10 -20.47 7.61
C ALA A 51 -13.06 -19.28 6.65
N LEU A 52 -14.10 -19.07 5.84
CA LEU A 52 -14.22 -17.92 4.94
C LEU A 52 -14.35 -16.61 5.71
N GLU A 53 -15.08 -16.60 6.82
CA GLU A 53 -15.15 -15.44 7.72
C GLU A 53 -13.78 -15.15 8.36
N GLY A 54 -13.07 -16.19 8.80
CA GLY A 54 -11.70 -16.08 9.30
C GLY A 54 -10.74 -15.47 8.27
N LEU A 55 -10.81 -15.92 7.01
CA LEU A 55 -10.05 -15.36 5.90
C LEU A 55 -10.41 -13.89 5.66
N ALA A 56 -11.70 -13.56 5.57
CA ALA A 56 -12.17 -12.20 5.37
C ALA A 56 -11.60 -11.24 6.43
N ASN A 57 -11.65 -11.66 7.69
CA ASN A 57 -11.15 -10.89 8.82
C ASN A 57 -9.62 -10.76 8.81
N ALA A 58 -8.89 -11.80 8.39
CA ALA A 58 -7.44 -11.77 8.27
C ALA A 58 -6.95 -10.83 7.15
N GLU A 59 -7.64 -10.86 6.00
CA GLU A 59 -7.24 -10.10 4.81
C GLU A 59 -7.72 -8.64 4.85
N ARG A 60 -8.82 -8.33 5.55
CA ARG A 60 -9.37 -6.96 5.63
C ARG A 60 -8.33 -5.92 6.07
N LYS A 61 -7.47 -6.26 7.03
CA LYS A 61 -6.40 -5.35 7.49
C LYS A 61 -5.34 -5.10 6.41
N GLN A 62 -5.00 -6.13 5.63
CA GLN A 62 -4.02 -6.04 4.55
C GLN A 62 -4.56 -5.21 3.37
N ILE A 63 -5.84 -5.36 3.07
CA ILE A 63 -6.52 -4.59 2.03
C ILE A 63 -6.62 -3.11 2.43
N GLN A 64 -7.06 -2.82 3.67
CA GLN A 64 -7.10 -1.45 4.20
C GLN A 64 -5.72 -0.77 4.23
N PHE A 65 -4.69 -1.57 4.49
CA PHE A 65 -3.31 -1.11 4.45
C PHE A 65 -2.91 -0.59 3.07
N VAL A 66 -3.28 -1.29 1.99
CA VAL A 66 -2.98 -0.87 0.62
C VAL A 66 -3.60 0.49 0.34
N PHE A 67 -4.86 0.73 0.72
CA PHE A 67 -5.51 2.04 0.51
C PHE A 67 -4.83 3.17 1.26
N THR A 68 -4.46 2.91 2.52
CA THR A 68 -3.77 3.90 3.34
C THR A 68 -2.45 4.31 2.70
N ARG A 69 -1.70 3.33 2.19
CA ARG A 69 -0.42 3.57 1.52
C ARG A 69 -0.60 4.28 0.18
N VAL A 70 -1.57 3.88 -0.64
CA VAL A 70 -1.87 4.56 -1.91
C VAL A 70 -2.26 6.01 -1.69
N GLY A 71 -3.17 6.28 -0.74
CA GLY A 71 -3.56 7.64 -0.36
C GLY A 71 -2.38 8.48 0.15
N ALA A 72 -1.49 7.89 0.96
CA ALA A 72 -0.28 8.56 1.43
C ALA A 72 0.67 8.93 0.28
N CYS A 73 0.89 8.02 -0.68
CA CYS A 73 1.73 8.27 -1.84
C CYS A 73 1.15 9.36 -2.75
N ILE A 74 -0.14 9.33 -3.04
CA ILE A 74 -0.83 10.35 -3.84
C ILE A 74 -0.69 11.72 -3.19
N ASN A 75 -1.00 11.82 -1.89
CA ASN A 75 -0.92 13.09 -1.16
C ASN A 75 0.52 13.61 -1.07
N ALA A 76 1.49 12.73 -0.88
CA ALA A 76 2.90 13.11 -0.88
C ALA A 76 3.37 13.65 -2.24
N ALA A 77 2.98 13.01 -3.35
CA ALA A 77 3.32 13.46 -4.71
C ALA A 77 2.72 14.84 -5.01
N VAL A 78 1.46 15.06 -4.64
CA VAL A 78 0.79 16.37 -4.79
C VAL A 78 1.51 17.45 -3.97
N ARG A 79 1.78 17.19 -2.69
CA ARG A 79 2.48 18.15 -1.82
C ARG A 79 3.90 18.45 -2.31
N ALA A 80 4.65 17.43 -2.72
CA ALA A 80 6.01 17.59 -3.23
C ALA A 80 6.03 18.48 -4.48
N THR A 81 5.07 18.28 -5.38
CA THR A 81 4.91 19.09 -6.59
C THR A 81 4.54 20.54 -6.25
N ASN A 82 3.62 20.74 -5.30
CA ASN A 82 3.23 22.08 -4.86
C ASN A 82 4.41 22.85 -4.25
N TYR A 83 5.20 22.21 -3.37
CA TYR A 83 6.39 22.83 -2.79
C TYR A 83 7.48 23.09 -3.83
N TYR A 84 7.64 22.19 -4.80
CA TYR A 84 8.56 22.41 -5.92
C TYR A 84 8.17 23.65 -6.75
N VAL A 85 6.89 23.81 -7.10
CA VAL A 85 6.38 24.98 -7.84
C VAL A 85 6.56 26.28 -7.04
N GLN A 86 6.45 26.21 -5.70
CA GLN A 86 6.68 27.35 -4.81
C GLN A 86 8.18 27.64 -4.58
N GLY A 87 9.09 26.81 -5.11
CA GLY A 87 10.53 26.94 -4.92
C GLY A 87 11.06 26.41 -3.58
N ASP A 88 10.21 25.83 -2.74
CA ASP A 88 10.60 25.23 -1.46
C ASP A 88 11.03 23.76 -1.63
N LEU A 89 12.27 23.60 -2.12
CA LEU A 89 12.81 22.28 -2.43
C LEU A 89 13.09 21.42 -1.19
N ARG A 90 13.19 22.03 0.00
CA ARG A 90 13.34 21.30 1.26
C ARG A 90 12.01 20.66 1.65
N MET A 91 10.92 21.41 1.57
CA MET A 91 9.58 20.87 1.82
C MET A 91 9.14 19.89 0.74
N ALA A 92 9.57 20.07 -0.51
CA ALA A 92 9.36 19.08 -1.57
C ALA A 92 10.03 17.74 -1.24
N ALA A 93 11.30 17.75 -0.82
CA ALA A 93 12.03 16.55 -0.41
C ALA A 93 11.43 15.89 0.84
N HIS A 94 11.02 16.69 1.83
CA HIS A 94 10.34 16.18 3.02
C HIS A 94 9.00 15.50 2.67
N ALA A 95 8.19 16.12 1.80
CA ALA A 95 6.94 15.55 1.34
C ALA A 95 7.15 14.23 0.58
N GLN A 96 8.18 14.14 -0.26
CA GLN A 96 8.55 12.90 -0.94
C GLN A 96 8.99 11.81 0.04
N ALA A 97 9.83 12.15 1.03
CA ALA A 97 10.27 11.20 2.06
C ALA A 97 9.10 10.68 2.91
N ALA A 98 8.11 11.53 3.19
CA ALA A 98 6.90 11.14 3.91
C ALA A 98 6.07 10.07 3.17
N ALA A 99 6.20 9.95 1.84
CA ALA A 99 5.60 8.84 1.09
C ALA A 99 6.19 7.48 1.49
N ALA A 100 7.50 7.43 1.76
CA ALA A 100 8.20 6.22 2.18
C ALA A 100 7.95 5.86 3.65
N SER A 101 7.56 6.85 4.47
CA SER A 101 7.08 6.67 5.84
C SER A 101 5.62 6.20 5.92
N ALA A 102 4.95 5.98 4.79
CA ALA A 102 3.65 5.32 4.80
C ALA A 102 3.77 3.96 5.53
N PRO A 103 2.70 3.50 6.19
CA PRO A 103 2.71 2.21 6.86
C PRO A 103 3.32 1.14 5.94
N GLN A 104 4.09 0.21 6.50
CA GLN A 104 4.57 -0.99 5.79
C GLN A 104 3.67 -2.18 6.13
N PRO A 105 3.41 -3.10 5.18
CA PRO A 105 2.60 -4.26 5.49
C PRO A 105 3.35 -5.07 6.55
N ALA A 106 2.64 -5.64 7.52
CA ALA A 106 3.25 -6.62 8.41
C ALA A 106 3.96 -7.70 7.57
N PRO A 107 5.09 -8.27 8.01
CA PRO A 107 5.75 -9.35 7.29
C PRO A 107 4.74 -10.44 6.94
N LEU A 108 4.50 -10.61 5.65
CA LEU A 108 3.47 -11.51 5.13
C LEU A 108 3.90 -12.96 5.32
N LEU A 109 3.16 -13.70 6.14
CA LEU A 109 3.16 -15.17 6.36
C LEU A 109 4.29 -15.76 7.25
N PRO A 110 3.97 -16.79 8.08
CA PRO A 110 4.97 -17.71 8.60
C PRO A 110 5.57 -18.49 7.43
N GLY A 111 6.75 -18.07 6.96
CA GLY A 111 7.46 -18.66 5.83
C GLY A 111 8.24 -17.66 4.97
N SER A 112 7.94 -16.35 5.04
CA SER A 112 8.79 -15.35 4.43
C SER A 112 10.08 -15.22 5.25
N ARG A 113 11.19 -15.72 4.72
CA ARG A 113 12.51 -15.55 5.34
C ARG A 113 12.76 -14.07 5.59
N SER A 114 12.92 -13.69 6.85
CA SER A 114 13.35 -12.35 7.23
C SER A 114 14.59 -11.94 6.42
N PRO A 115 14.71 -10.66 6.02
CA PRO A 115 15.94 -10.18 5.40
C PRO A 115 17.10 -10.42 6.37
N ILE A 116 18.12 -11.16 5.93
CA ILE A 116 19.33 -11.38 6.73
C ILE A 116 19.96 -9.99 6.96
N PRO A 117 20.16 -9.55 8.22
CA PRO A 117 20.82 -8.28 8.47
C PRO A 117 22.27 -8.34 7.97
N PRO A 118 22.78 -7.27 7.34
CA PRO A 118 24.16 -7.22 6.86
C PRO A 118 25.11 -7.26 8.06
N GLY A 119 25.70 -8.43 8.32
CA GLY A 119 26.59 -8.68 9.46
C GLY A 119 26.61 -10.13 9.96
N ALA A 120 25.64 -10.98 9.54
CA ALA A 120 25.55 -12.35 10.05
C ALA A 120 26.49 -13.39 9.37
N MET A 121 27.26 -13.01 8.33
CA MET A 121 28.18 -13.92 7.63
C MET A 121 29.60 -14.01 8.22
N ALA A 122 29.84 -13.53 9.45
CA ALA A 122 31.20 -13.45 10.00
C ALA A 122 31.57 -14.53 11.03
N ARG A 123 30.76 -15.56 11.27
CA ARG A 123 31.14 -16.64 12.22
C ARG A 123 30.66 -18.01 11.78
N ARG A 124 31.46 -18.68 10.94
CA ARG A 124 31.65 -20.14 10.94
C ARG A 124 32.86 -20.49 10.08
N ALA A 125 34.04 -20.37 10.67
CA ALA A 125 35.25 -21.04 10.25
C ALA A 125 36.14 -21.24 11.48
N LYS A 126 35.85 -22.28 12.25
CA LYS A 126 36.85 -23.10 12.94
C LYS A 126 36.22 -24.41 13.36
#